data_AF-A0A950B350-F1
#
_entry.id   AF-A0A950B350-F1
#
_cell.length_a   1.000
_cell.length_b   1.000
_cell.length_c   1.000
_cell.angle_alpha   90.00
_cell.angle_beta   90.00
_cell.angle_gamma   90.00
#
_symmetry.space_group_name_H-M   'P 1'
#
loop_
_entity.id
_entity.type
_entity.pdbx_description
1 polymer ?
#
loop_
_entity_poly.entity_id
_entity_poly.type
_entity_poly.pdbx_seq_one_letter_code
_entity_poly.pdbx_strand_id
1 'polypeptide(L)'
;MLTLRRLAPDDDAAVHRIFRATLGLGSPLPFEPVAFDLYSRLCLGWYLGPGRARARAVVAEDRVVGYVLVGADPRGQRRWTAPRAGAYAAAVTTASLTRPRHDPGLTFGRLRVRDGWVARNGPAPMPVHALMNLDPSVRITEAGRLMREHVDDVCWLLGAPGWYGEVNAPVGRRARALERVVG
;
A
#
# COMPACT_ATOMS: atom_id res chain seq x y z
N MET A 1 -6.32 16.94 -17.66
CA MET A 1 -4.95 17.20 -17.15
C MET A 1 -4.78 16.47 -15.82
N LEU A 2 -3.66 15.80 -15.61
CA LEU A 2 -3.35 15.12 -14.35
C LEU A 2 -2.67 16.09 -13.38
N THR A 3 -3.10 16.09 -12.12
CA THR A 3 -2.47 16.91 -11.07
C THR A 3 -2.27 16.11 -9.79
N LEU A 4 -1.28 16.53 -9.00
CA LEU A 4 -1.10 16.08 -7.62
C LEU A 4 -1.59 17.17 -6.67
N ARG A 5 -2.45 16.81 -5.72
CA ARG A 5 -2.85 17.71 -4.63
C ARG A 5 -2.77 17.02 -3.27
N ARG A 6 -2.79 17.83 -2.21
CA ARG A 6 -2.89 17.31 -0.83
C ARG A 6 -4.08 16.37 -0.71
N LEU A 7 -3.86 15.24 -0.06
CA LEU A 7 -4.91 14.27 0.23
C LEU A 7 -5.80 14.81 1.35
N ALA A 8 -7.06 15.08 1.04
CA ALA A 8 -8.08 15.51 1.99
C ALA A 8 -8.76 14.29 2.63
N PRO A 9 -9.37 14.42 3.84
CA PRO A 9 -10.14 13.33 4.46
C PRO A 9 -11.24 12.76 3.57
N ASP A 10 -11.89 13.61 2.76
CA ASP A 10 -12.97 13.20 1.84
C ASP A 10 -12.48 12.29 0.70
N ASP A 11 -11.15 12.22 0.47
CA ASP A 11 -10.57 11.33 -0.53
C ASP A 11 -10.40 9.89 -0.04
N ASP A 12 -10.60 9.62 1.25
CA ASP A 12 -10.28 8.31 1.86
C ASP A 12 -11.05 7.17 1.21
N ALA A 13 -12.33 7.39 0.89
CA ALA A 13 -13.15 6.42 0.18
C ALA A 13 -12.56 6.08 -1.20
N ALA A 14 -12.03 7.08 -1.91
CA ALA A 14 -11.37 6.87 -3.20
C ALA A 14 -10.05 6.10 -3.04
N VAL A 15 -9.25 6.40 -2.01
CA VAL A 15 -8.03 5.65 -1.71
C VAL A 15 -8.33 4.18 -1.40
N HIS A 16 -9.31 3.91 -0.54
CA HIS A 16 -9.73 2.55 -0.21
C HIS A 16 -10.23 1.79 -1.45
N ARG A 17 -11.04 2.45 -2.31
CA ARG A 17 -11.51 1.89 -3.58
C ARG A 17 -10.35 1.51 -4.50
N ILE A 18 -9.40 2.43 -4.73
CA ILE A 18 -8.25 2.20 -5.61
C ILE A 18 -7.37 1.08 -5.03
N PHE A 19 -7.08 1.10 -3.72
CA PHE A 19 -6.30 0.05 -3.06
C PHE A 19 -6.91 -1.34 -3.25
N ARG A 20 -8.24 -1.47 -3.11
CA ARG A 20 -8.95 -2.72 -3.37
C ARG A 20 -8.88 -3.13 -4.84
N ALA A 21 -9.00 -2.16 -5.75
CA ALA A 21 -8.93 -2.38 -7.20
C ALA A 21 -7.51 -2.71 -7.72
N THR A 22 -6.45 -2.47 -6.94
CA THR A 22 -5.06 -2.73 -7.37
C THR A 22 -4.36 -3.83 -6.57
N LEU A 23 -5.04 -4.45 -5.61
CA LEU A 23 -4.42 -5.35 -4.64
C LEU A 23 -3.72 -6.57 -5.25
N GLY A 24 -4.27 -7.10 -6.33
CA GLY A 24 -3.74 -8.19 -7.13
C GLY A 24 -2.83 -7.71 -8.25
N LEU A 25 -1.66 -7.16 -7.92
CA LEU A 25 -0.65 -6.73 -8.90
C LEU A 25 -1.15 -5.64 -9.88
N GLY A 26 -1.90 -4.65 -9.37
CA GLY A 26 -2.52 -3.62 -10.21
C GLY A 26 -3.91 -3.98 -10.74
N SER A 27 -4.50 -5.06 -10.24
CA SER A 27 -5.86 -5.50 -10.59
C SER A 27 -6.61 -5.97 -9.35
N PRO A 28 -7.95 -6.03 -9.36
CA PRO A 28 -8.72 -6.54 -8.24
C PRO A 28 -8.41 -8.02 -8.02
N LEU A 29 -8.46 -8.47 -6.77
CA LEU A 29 -8.37 -9.90 -6.48
C LEU A 29 -9.63 -10.61 -6.97
N PRO A 30 -9.53 -11.82 -7.56
CA PRO A 30 -10.70 -12.59 -8.02
C PRO A 30 -11.43 -13.31 -6.88
N PHE A 31 -11.13 -12.97 -5.63
CA PHE A 31 -11.68 -13.58 -4.42
C PHE A 31 -11.76 -12.55 -3.29
N GLU A 32 -12.61 -12.79 -2.29
CA GLU A 32 -12.69 -11.93 -1.10
C GLU A 32 -11.56 -12.25 -0.10
N PRO A 33 -10.70 -11.28 0.26
CA PRO A 33 -9.70 -11.47 1.29
C PRO A 33 -10.33 -11.68 2.66
N VAL A 34 -9.75 -12.57 3.47
CA VAL A 34 -10.13 -12.69 4.89
C VAL A 34 -9.88 -11.37 5.60
N ALA A 35 -10.87 -10.92 6.37
CA ALA A 35 -10.79 -9.74 7.23
C ALA A 35 -10.25 -8.50 6.49
N PHE A 36 -10.75 -8.26 5.27
CA PHE A 36 -10.25 -7.21 4.39
C PHE A 36 -10.22 -5.83 5.07
N ASP A 37 -11.22 -5.48 5.89
CA ASP A 37 -11.24 -4.19 6.58
C ASP A 37 -10.09 -4.01 7.58
N LEU A 38 -9.66 -5.10 8.24
CA LEU A 38 -8.48 -5.06 9.12
C LEU A 38 -7.22 -4.93 8.29
N TYR A 39 -7.13 -5.66 7.18
CA TYR A 39 -5.99 -5.59 6.28
C TYR A 39 -5.84 -4.20 5.62
N SER A 40 -6.93 -3.63 5.14
CA SER A 40 -6.95 -2.30 4.53
C SER A 40 -6.57 -1.23 5.54
N ARG A 41 -7.09 -1.30 6.78
CA ARG A 41 -6.66 -0.41 7.87
C ARG A 41 -5.19 -0.57 8.20
N LEU A 42 -4.67 -1.80 8.20
CA LEU A 42 -3.25 -2.08 8.43
C LEU A 42 -2.36 -1.42 7.37
N CYS A 43 -2.74 -1.50 6.09
CA CYS A 43 -1.96 -0.97 4.98
C CYS A 43 -2.07 0.56 4.83
N LEU A 44 -3.27 1.12 5.02
CA LEU A 44 -3.55 2.51 4.68
C LEU A 44 -3.63 3.44 5.90
N GLY A 45 -4.08 2.93 7.05
CA GLY A 45 -4.55 3.79 8.13
C GLY A 45 -3.47 4.67 8.77
N TRP A 46 -2.19 4.28 8.73
CA TRP A 46 -1.11 5.17 9.14
C TRP A 46 -1.05 6.40 8.24
N TYR A 47 -1.12 6.19 6.93
CA TYR A 47 -1.02 7.24 5.91
C TYR A 47 -2.25 8.12 5.84
N LEU A 48 -3.43 7.56 6.12
CA LEU A 48 -4.69 8.31 6.20
C LEU A 48 -4.87 8.99 7.56
N GLY A 49 -4.08 8.64 8.56
CA GLY A 49 -4.08 9.29 9.86
C GLY A 49 -2.79 10.08 10.09
N PRO A 50 -1.91 9.64 11.02
CA PRO A 50 -0.70 10.38 11.41
C PRO A 50 0.22 10.78 10.24
N GLY A 51 0.29 9.97 9.19
CA GLY A 51 1.15 10.18 8.02
C GLY A 51 0.57 11.11 6.94
N ARG A 52 -0.67 11.60 7.08
CA ARG A 52 -1.40 12.26 5.99
C ARG A 52 -0.73 13.50 5.42
N ALA A 53 0.04 14.24 6.22
CA ALA A 53 0.68 15.48 5.78
C ALA A 53 1.52 15.34 4.48
N ARG A 54 2.09 14.15 4.26
CA ARG A 54 2.92 13.83 3.09
C ARG A 54 2.20 13.03 2.01
N ALA A 55 0.92 12.71 2.21
CA ALA A 55 0.08 12.02 1.24
C ALA A 55 -0.43 13.00 0.17
N ARG A 56 -0.58 12.49 -1.06
CA ARG A 56 -1.19 13.22 -2.17
C ARG A 56 -2.18 12.34 -2.91
N ALA A 57 -3.22 12.97 -3.45
CA ALA A 57 -4.12 12.39 -4.43
C ALA A 57 -3.65 12.75 -5.83
N VAL A 58 -3.72 11.80 -6.76
CA VAL A 58 -3.64 12.05 -8.20
C VAL A 58 -5.05 12.31 -8.70
N VAL A 59 -5.25 13.45 -9.35
CA VAL A 59 -6.56 13.92 -9.81
C VAL A 59 -6.56 14.06 -11.33
N ALA A 60 -7.61 13.53 -11.96
CA ALA A 60 -7.94 13.76 -13.36
C ALA A 60 -9.41 14.15 -13.44
N GLU A 61 -9.72 15.26 -14.11
CA GLU A 61 -11.12 15.72 -14.31
C GLU A 61 -11.90 15.76 -12.99
N ASP A 62 -11.30 16.36 -11.96
CA ASP A 62 -11.83 16.48 -10.59
C ASP A 62 -12.07 15.16 -9.84
N ARG A 63 -11.69 14.03 -10.42
CA ARG A 63 -11.78 12.71 -9.80
C ARG A 63 -10.42 12.25 -9.26
N VAL A 64 -10.43 11.69 -8.05
CA VAL A 64 -9.26 10.96 -7.53
C VAL A 64 -9.10 9.66 -8.29
N VAL A 65 -8.01 9.59 -9.06
CA VAL A 65 -7.64 8.44 -9.90
C VAL A 65 -6.36 7.75 -9.43
N GLY A 66 -5.76 8.21 -8.35
CA GLY A 66 -4.58 7.59 -7.77
C GLY A 66 -4.17 8.25 -6.48
N TYR A 67 -3.13 7.71 -5.87
CA TYR A 67 -2.57 8.27 -4.66
C TYR A 67 -1.09 7.93 -4.53
N VAL A 68 -0.39 8.79 -3.80
CA VAL A 68 0.95 8.52 -3.27
C VAL A 68 0.95 8.81 -1.77
N LEU A 69 1.31 7.80 -1.00
CA LEU A 69 1.32 7.81 0.46
C LEU A 69 2.76 7.65 0.93
N VAL A 70 3.29 8.64 1.66
CA VAL A 70 4.69 8.68 2.05
C VAL A 70 4.84 8.60 3.56
N GLY A 71 5.62 7.62 4.02
CA GLY A 71 5.89 7.33 5.42
C GLY A 71 7.34 7.65 5.72
N ALA A 72 7.57 8.66 6.55
CA ALA A 72 8.90 9.14 6.88
C ALA A 72 9.20 9.11 8.39
N ASP A 73 8.37 8.42 9.16
CA ASP A 73 8.61 8.11 10.58
C ASP A 73 8.48 6.59 10.79
N PRO A 74 9.55 5.82 10.53
CA PRO A 74 9.52 4.38 10.68
C PRO A 74 9.21 3.93 12.10
N ARG A 75 9.58 4.72 13.12
CA ARG A 75 9.36 4.36 14.53
C ARG A 75 7.91 4.53 14.91
N GLY A 76 7.32 5.69 14.60
CA GLY A 76 5.89 5.94 14.82
C GLY A 76 5.02 4.97 14.02
N GLN A 77 5.38 4.73 12.76
CA GLN A 77 4.67 3.77 11.92
C GLN A 77 4.72 2.36 12.51
N ARG A 78 5.89 1.86 12.93
CA ARG A 78 5.99 0.53 13.57
C ARG A 78 5.16 0.43 14.85
N ARG A 79 5.18 1.46 15.70
CA ARG A 79 4.37 1.51 16.93
C ARG A 79 2.88 1.48 16.63
N TRP A 80 2.44 2.22 15.62
CA TRP A 80 1.03 2.25 15.20
C TRP A 80 0.59 0.94 14.55
N THR A 81 1.43 0.36 13.69
CA THR A 81 1.13 -0.86 12.94
C THR A 81 1.11 -2.11 13.81
N ALA A 82 1.94 -2.17 14.87
CA ALA A 82 2.08 -3.37 15.72
C ALA A 82 0.76 -3.95 16.27
N PRO A 83 -0.08 -3.20 17.00
CA PRO A 83 -1.35 -3.75 17.52
C PRO A 83 -2.32 -4.14 16.40
N ARG A 84 -2.31 -3.42 15.27
CA ARG A 84 -3.20 -3.66 14.12
C ARG A 84 -2.80 -4.90 13.33
N ALA A 85 -1.49 -5.15 13.22
CA ALA A 85 -0.96 -6.38 12.65
C ALA A 85 -1.37 -7.59 13.50
N GLY A 86 -1.33 -7.46 14.84
CA GLY A 86 -1.83 -8.48 15.77
C GLY A 86 -3.31 -8.78 15.57
N ALA A 87 -4.15 -7.76 15.47
CA ALA A 87 -5.59 -7.92 15.24
C ALA A 87 -5.89 -8.62 13.89
N TYR A 88 -5.19 -8.23 12.82
CA TYR A 88 -5.34 -8.88 11.51
C TYR A 88 -4.87 -10.34 11.54
N ALA A 89 -3.71 -10.62 12.15
CA ALA A 89 -3.19 -11.98 12.29
C ALA A 89 -4.13 -12.87 13.10
N ALA A 90 -4.72 -12.35 14.19
CA ALA A 90 -5.73 -13.08 14.96
C ALA A 90 -6.95 -13.43 14.10
N ALA A 91 -7.47 -12.50 13.31
CA ALA A 91 -8.61 -12.75 12.42
C ALA A 91 -8.30 -13.83 11.36
N VAL A 92 -7.09 -13.83 10.78
CA VAL A 92 -6.64 -14.87 9.83
C VAL A 92 -6.50 -16.23 10.52
N THR A 93 -6.01 -16.26 11.76
CA THR A 93 -5.92 -17.49 12.56
C THR A 93 -7.30 -18.04 12.90
N THR A 94 -8.24 -17.20 13.35
CA THR A 94 -9.63 -17.62 13.61
C THR A 94 -10.29 -18.16 12.34
N ALA A 95 -10.12 -17.47 11.20
CA ALA A 95 -10.64 -17.94 9.91
C ALA A 95 -10.01 -19.28 9.48
N SER A 96 -8.78 -19.58 9.91
CA SER A 96 -8.14 -20.87 9.64
C SER A 96 -8.80 -22.05 10.36
N LEU A 97 -9.58 -21.79 11.40
CA LEU A 97 -10.30 -22.82 12.16
C LEU A 97 -11.67 -23.14 11.55
N THR A 98 -12.25 -22.20 10.79
CA THR A 98 -13.65 -22.29 10.31
C THR A 98 -13.77 -22.39 8.79
N ARG A 99 -12.75 -21.99 8.02
CA ARG A 99 -12.78 -22.02 6.55
C ARG A 99 -11.99 -23.20 5.97
N PRO A 100 -12.35 -23.68 4.76
CA PRO A 100 -11.58 -24.72 4.06
C PRO A 100 -10.12 -24.31 3.84
N ARG A 101 -9.20 -25.28 3.90
CA ARG A 101 -7.76 -25.02 3.71
C ARG A 101 -7.40 -24.45 2.33
N HIS A 102 -8.20 -24.78 1.31
CA HIS A 102 -8.02 -24.31 -0.07
C HIS A 102 -8.70 -22.97 -0.35
N ASP A 103 -9.26 -22.30 0.66
CA ASP A 103 -9.86 -20.99 0.51
C ASP A 103 -8.80 -19.97 0.03
N PRO A 104 -8.98 -19.32 -1.13
CA PRO A 104 -7.98 -18.42 -1.69
C PRO A 104 -7.83 -17.13 -0.86
N GLY A 105 -8.91 -16.65 -0.24
CA GLY A 105 -8.86 -15.49 0.65
C GLY A 105 -8.08 -15.78 1.94
N LEU A 106 -8.21 -16.99 2.48
CA LEU A 106 -7.43 -17.46 3.62
C LEU A 106 -5.96 -17.66 3.25
N THR A 107 -5.69 -18.24 2.09
CA THR A 107 -4.32 -18.41 1.56
C THR A 107 -3.63 -17.06 1.40
N PHE A 108 -4.33 -16.08 0.80
CA PHE A 108 -3.86 -14.71 0.73
C PHE A 108 -3.58 -14.13 2.11
N GLY A 109 -4.50 -14.27 3.06
CA GLY A 109 -4.34 -13.77 4.42
C GLY A 109 -3.10 -14.33 5.12
N ARG A 110 -2.88 -15.65 5.03
CA ARG A 110 -1.70 -16.32 5.60
C ARG A 110 -0.39 -15.83 4.98
N LEU A 111 -0.37 -15.64 3.66
CA LEU A 111 0.80 -15.07 2.97
C LEU A 111 1.10 -13.65 3.48
N ARG A 112 0.08 -12.81 3.66
CA ARG A 112 0.26 -11.45 4.22
C ARG A 112 0.76 -11.44 5.66
N VAL A 113 0.29 -12.36 6.49
CA VAL A 113 0.80 -12.51 7.87
C VAL A 113 2.29 -12.89 7.83
N ARG A 114 2.67 -13.85 6.97
CA ARG A 114 4.06 -14.26 6.78
C ARG A 114 4.93 -13.11 6.25
N ASP A 115 4.48 -12.41 5.21
CA ASP A 115 5.23 -11.29 4.62
C ASP A 115 5.43 -10.17 5.64
N GLY A 116 4.38 -9.83 6.41
CA GLY A 116 4.46 -8.86 7.49
C GLY A 116 5.42 -9.28 8.61
N TRP A 117 5.50 -10.57 8.93
CA TRP A 117 6.49 -11.10 9.86
C TRP A 117 7.92 -10.91 9.34
N VAL A 118 8.18 -11.22 8.07
CA VAL A 118 9.49 -11.01 7.45
C VAL A 118 9.87 -9.53 7.44
N ALA A 119 8.96 -8.65 6.98
CA ALA A 119 9.19 -7.21 6.93
C ALA A 119 9.42 -6.58 8.31
N ARG A 120 8.75 -7.10 9.35
CA ARG A 120 8.95 -6.64 10.74
C ARG A 120 10.35 -6.96 11.26
N ASN A 121 10.89 -8.12 10.89
CA ASN A 121 12.17 -8.62 11.42
C ASN A 121 13.38 -8.27 10.53
N GLY A 122 13.15 -7.75 9.32
CA GLY A 122 14.20 -7.25 8.43
C GLY A 122 14.54 -5.77 8.64
N PRO A 123 15.75 -5.34 8.27
CA PRO A 123 16.06 -3.91 8.19
C PRO A 123 15.21 -3.25 7.10
N ALA A 124 14.74 -2.02 7.35
CA ALA A 124 14.13 -1.23 6.28
C ALA A 124 15.22 -0.82 5.27
N PRO A 125 15.00 -0.97 3.95
CA PRO A 125 16.01 -0.62 2.94
C PRO A 125 16.37 0.87 2.96
N MET A 126 15.39 1.73 3.23
CA MET A 126 15.52 3.18 3.29
C MET A 126 14.64 3.76 4.40
N PRO A 127 14.90 4.98 4.89
CA PRO A 127 14.11 5.60 5.96
C PRO A 127 12.73 6.11 5.51
N VAL A 128 12.52 6.31 4.20
CA VAL A 128 11.23 6.73 3.62
C VAL A 128 10.59 5.56 2.89
N HIS A 129 9.33 5.26 3.21
CA HIS A 129 8.52 4.25 2.52
C HIS A 129 7.41 4.93 1.71
N ALA A 130 7.19 4.50 0.48
CA ALA A 130 6.12 5.00 -0.38
C ALA A 130 5.17 3.88 -0.81
N LEU A 131 3.87 4.15 -0.73
CA LEU A 131 2.82 3.33 -1.33
C LEU A 131 2.11 4.15 -2.40
N MET A 132 2.10 3.64 -3.62
CA MET A 132 1.54 4.32 -4.78
C MET A 132 0.63 3.37 -5.53
N ASN A 133 -0.55 3.84 -5.92
CA ASN A 133 -1.44 3.11 -6.82
C ASN A 133 -2.22 4.09 -7.71
N LEU A 134 -2.52 3.63 -8.91
CA LEU A 134 -3.39 4.30 -9.86
C LEU A 134 -4.60 3.42 -10.13
N ASP A 135 -5.73 4.06 -10.41
CA ASP A 135 -6.89 3.39 -10.97
C ASP A 135 -6.45 2.65 -12.25
N PRO A 136 -6.81 1.36 -12.41
CA PRO A 136 -6.36 0.55 -13.56
C PRO A 136 -6.73 1.14 -14.92
N SER A 137 -7.73 2.03 -14.98
CA SER A 137 -8.15 2.71 -16.19
C SER A 137 -7.21 3.84 -16.64
N VAL A 138 -6.25 4.26 -15.80
CA VAL A 138 -5.35 5.38 -16.08
C VAL A 138 -4.00 4.90 -16.60
N ARG A 139 -3.50 5.54 -17.67
CA ARG A 139 -2.17 5.29 -18.21
C ARG A 139 -1.09 5.70 -17.20
N ILE A 140 -0.15 4.79 -16.95
CA ILE A 140 0.82 4.88 -15.84
C ILE A 140 1.89 5.97 -16.04
N THR A 141 2.21 6.37 -17.26
CA THR A 141 3.46 7.10 -17.56
C THR A 141 3.55 8.48 -16.90
N GLU A 142 2.58 9.36 -17.13
CA GLU A 142 2.62 10.72 -16.57
C GLU A 142 2.35 10.73 -15.06
N ALA A 143 1.32 10.02 -14.61
CA ALA A 143 0.97 9.97 -13.19
C ALA A 143 2.05 9.28 -12.33
N GLY A 144 2.67 8.22 -12.85
CA GLY A 144 3.78 7.53 -12.19
C GLY A 144 5.02 8.41 -12.01
N ARG A 145 5.34 9.25 -13.00
CA ARG A 145 6.40 10.26 -12.89
C ARG A 145 6.08 11.26 -11.78
N LEU A 146 4.90 11.87 -11.82
CA LEU A 146 4.46 12.86 -10.82
C LEU A 146 4.53 12.30 -9.39
N MET A 147 4.05 11.08 -9.18
CA MET A 147 4.08 10.45 -7.85
C MET A 147 5.50 10.21 -7.35
N ARG A 148 6.42 9.79 -8.22
CA ARG A 148 7.84 9.59 -7.86
C ARG A 148 8.53 10.90 -7.51
N GLU A 149 8.34 11.93 -8.34
CA GLU A 149 8.89 13.27 -8.08
C GLU A 149 8.44 13.80 -6.72
N HIS A 150 7.18 13.63 -6.35
CA HIS A 150 6.70 14.02 -5.02
C HIS A 150 7.40 13.24 -3.89
N VAL A 151 7.72 11.95 -4.08
CA VAL A 151 8.44 11.17 -3.05
C VAL A 151 9.89 11.63 -2.97
N ASP A 152 10.53 11.91 -4.10
CA ASP A 152 11.90 12.44 -4.17
C ASP A 152 11.98 13.82 -3.48
N ASP A 153 11.01 14.70 -3.71
CA ASP A 153 10.88 15.98 -3.02
C ASP A 153 10.74 15.80 -1.49
N VAL A 154 9.94 14.83 -1.06
CA VAL A 154 9.81 14.52 0.38
C VAL A 154 11.13 14.01 0.94
N CYS A 155 11.87 13.16 0.22
CA CYS A 155 13.20 12.73 0.65
C CYS A 155 14.16 13.91 0.77
N TRP A 156 14.19 14.79 -0.24
CA TRP A 156 15.01 15.99 -0.25
C TRP A 156 14.72 16.91 0.94
N LEU A 157 13.45 17.22 1.18
CA LEU A 157 13.00 18.07 2.30
C LEU A 157 13.36 17.50 3.67
N LEU A 158 13.56 16.18 3.79
CA LEU A 158 13.89 15.51 5.05
C LEU A 158 15.37 15.17 5.18
N GLY A 159 16.20 15.50 4.17
CA GLY A 159 17.59 15.05 4.11
C GLY A 159 17.72 13.53 4.07
N ALA A 160 16.71 12.82 3.55
CA ALA A 160 16.72 11.37 3.45
C ALA A 160 17.50 10.93 2.20
N PRO A 161 18.33 9.87 2.27
CA PRO A 161 19.15 9.40 1.15
C PRO A 161 18.35 8.73 0.02
N GLY A 162 17.05 8.50 0.24
CA GLY A 162 16.16 7.87 -0.72
C GLY A 162 14.93 7.27 -0.07
N TRP A 163 14.16 6.54 -0.86
CA TRP A 163 12.94 5.85 -0.44
C TRP A 163 12.89 4.43 -1.00
N TYR A 164 11.97 3.64 -0.46
CA TYR A 164 11.62 2.32 -0.99
C TYR A 164 10.11 2.18 -1.07
N GLY A 165 9.63 1.32 -1.97
CA GLY A 165 8.24 0.90 -2.04
C GLY A 165 8.17 -0.62 -2.13
N GLU A 166 7.09 -1.18 -1.63
CA GLU A 166 6.83 -2.62 -1.72
C GLU A 166 5.90 -2.92 -2.90
N VAL A 167 6.28 -3.90 -3.71
CA VAL A 167 5.49 -4.37 -4.84
C VAL A 167 5.07 -5.80 -4.58
N ASN A 168 3.80 -6.09 -4.79
CA ASN A 168 3.32 -7.46 -4.75
C ASN A 168 4.01 -8.28 -5.85
N ALA A 169 4.36 -9.53 -5.56
CA ALA A 169 4.89 -10.45 -6.53
C ALA A 169 4.24 -11.83 -6.37
N PRO A 170 3.98 -12.58 -7.45
CA PRO A 170 3.63 -13.99 -7.32
C PRO A 170 4.75 -14.74 -6.59
N VAL A 171 4.37 -15.71 -5.75
CA VAL A 171 5.33 -16.56 -5.03
C VAL A 171 6.28 -17.20 -6.03
N GLY A 172 7.59 -17.06 -5.80
CA GLY A 172 8.64 -17.58 -6.68
C GLY A 172 8.93 -16.76 -7.95
N ARG A 173 8.26 -15.60 -8.17
CA ARG A 173 8.45 -14.77 -9.38
C ARG A 173 8.72 -13.28 -9.05
N ARG A 174 9.78 -13.02 -8.29
CA ARG A 174 10.15 -11.65 -7.83
C ARG A 174 10.58 -10.70 -8.95
N ALA A 175 11.26 -11.19 -9.99
CA ALA A 175 11.84 -10.35 -11.05
C ALA A 175 10.78 -9.63 -11.93
N ARG A 176 9.66 -10.29 -12.26
CA ARG A 176 8.59 -9.72 -13.11
C ARG A 176 7.79 -8.58 -12.44
N ALA A 177 7.90 -8.41 -11.13
CA ALA A 177 7.23 -7.31 -10.43
C ALA A 177 7.92 -5.96 -10.69
N LEU A 178 9.22 -5.97 -11.01
CA LEU A 178 10.02 -4.76 -11.24
C LEU A 178 9.77 -4.14 -12.62
N GLU A 179 9.53 -4.95 -13.66
CA GLU A 179 9.24 -4.49 -15.04
C GLU A 179 8.07 -3.48 -15.11
N ARG A 180 7.15 -3.50 -14.13
CA ARG A 180 6.01 -2.58 -14.07
C ARG A 180 6.28 -1.24 -13.38
N VAL A 181 7.38 -1.14 -12.63
CA VAL A 181 7.73 0.05 -11.83
C VAL A 181 8.73 0.95 -12.55
N VAL A 182 9.59 0.37 -13.39
CA VAL A 182 10.65 1.13 -14.08
C VAL A 182 10.19 1.73 -15.42
N GLY A 183 9.15 1.15 -16.03
CA GLY A 183 8.80 1.43 -17.43
C GLY A 183 9.57 0.50 -18.37
#